data_AF-A0A2G9TW47-F1
#
_entry.id   AF-A0A2G9TW47-F1
#
_cell.length_a   1.000
_cell.length_b   1.000
_cell.length_c   1.000
_cell.angle_alpha   90.00
_cell.angle_beta   90.00
_cell.angle_gamma   90.00
#
_symmetry.space_group_name_H-M   'P 1'
#
loop_
_entity.id
_entity.type
_entity.pdbx_description
1 polymer ?
#
loop_
_entity_poly.entity_id
_entity_poly.type
_entity_poly.pdbx_seq_one_letter_code
_entity_poly.pdbx_strand_id
1 'polypeptide(L)'
;MLRFTALLLCFCSSVATLSILDQIHWVTEPVPVCDMKNSNNSYIYCNGTLLMAVNFHELYNDSKTFVDMPMRYDPDYILKQFNTEFHNVSIENINKTKLKVFVDEHFT
;
A
#
# COMPACT_ATOMS: atom_id res chain seq x y z
N MET A 1 53.76 36.53 39.84
CA MET A 1 54.17 35.41 40.71
C MET A 1 53.90 34.11 39.98
N LEU A 2 54.97 33.37 39.70
CA LEU A 2 55.04 32.10 39.00
C LEU A 2 54.77 30.96 40.00
N ARG A 3 53.94 29.96 39.69
CA ARG A 3 54.09 28.61 40.25
C ARG A 3 53.74 27.55 39.21
N PHE A 4 54.80 26.89 38.74
CA PHE A 4 54.81 25.60 38.07
C PHE A 4 54.47 24.48 39.06
N THR A 5 53.62 23.53 38.68
CA THR A 5 53.77 22.12 39.03
C THR A 5 53.23 21.27 37.88
N ALA A 6 54.12 20.49 37.29
CA ALA A 6 53.87 19.63 36.14
C ALA A 6 53.66 18.17 36.57
N LEU A 7 52.93 17.44 35.71
CA LEU A 7 52.76 16.00 35.61
C LEU A 7 52.03 15.25 36.75
N LEU A 8 50.83 14.76 36.40
CA LEU A 8 50.57 13.33 36.53
C LEU A 8 49.93 12.82 35.23
N LEU A 9 50.68 12.01 34.50
CA LEU A 9 50.22 11.25 33.35
C LEU A 9 49.17 10.22 33.81
N CYS A 10 48.00 10.21 33.19
CA CYS A 10 47.17 9.02 33.14
C CYS A 10 46.65 8.84 31.70
N PHE A 11 47.51 8.28 30.85
CA PHE A 11 47.04 7.54 29.70
C PHE A 11 46.47 6.21 30.22
N CYS A 12 45.15 6.05 30.18
CA CYS A 12 44.53 4.74 30.28
C CYS A 12 43.42 4.63 29.22
N SER A 13 43.83 4.09 28.08
CA SER A 13 43.18 2.97 27.40
C SER A 13 41.68 3.03 27.10
N SER A 14 41.40 3.05 25.79
CA SER A 14 40.39 2.21 25.14
C SER A 14 38.92 2.62 25.23
N VAL A 15 38.48 3.24 24.12
CA VAL A 15 37.20 3.02 23.40
C VAL A 15 35.91 3.04 24.23
N ALA A 16 35.22 4.18 24.25
CA ALA A 16 33.76 4.18 24.22
C ALA A 16 33.36 4.38 22.77
N THR A 17 32.98 3.27 22.15
CA THR A 17 32.48 3.13 20.79
C THR A 17 31.60 4.33 20.41
N LEU A 18 31.91 5.02 19.30
CA LEU A 18 30.84 5.60 18.49
C LEU A 18 29.99 4.39 18.09
N SER A 19 28.96 4.11 18.88
CA SER A 19 28.05 3.02 18.59
C SER A 19 27.45 3.36 17.24
N ILE A 20 27.75 2.51 16.26
CA ILE A 20 27.10 2.51 14.93
C ILE A 20 25.56 2.53 15.08
N LEU A 21 25.04 2.15 16.27
CA LEU A 21 23.65 2.27 16.68
C LEU A 21 23.06 3.70 16.71
N ASP A 22 23.85 4.77 16.79
CA ASP A 22 23.29 6.14 16.75
C ASP A 22 22.99 6.61 15.31
N GLN A 23 23.37 5.82 14.31
CA GLN A 23 22.95 6.00 12.92
C GLN A 23 21.86 5.00 12.51
N ILE A 24 21.02 4.56 13.46
CA ILE A 24 19.69 4.04 13.10
C ILE A 24 18.94 5.21 12.46
N HIS A 25 19.13 5.37 11.16
CA HIS A 25 18.25 6.13 10.31
C HIS A 25 16.89 5.45 10.47
N TRP A 26 15.99 6.08 11.20
CA TRP A 26 14.62 5.61 11.37
C TRP A 26 14.00 5.51 9.98
N VAL A 27 14.08 4.33 9.37
CA VAL A 27 13.29 4.01 8.19
C VAL A 27 11.87 3.97 8.72
N THR A 28 11.15 5.06 8.48
CA THR A 28 9.71 5.08 8.70
C THR A 28 9.12 3.92 7.91
N GLU A 29 8.24 3.15 8.55
CA GLU A 29 7.54 2.05 7.89
C GLU A 29 6.98 2.56 6.55
N PRO A 30 7.23 1.83 5.44
CA PRO A 30 6.80 2.28 4.13
C PRO A 30 5.28 2.47 4.14
N VAL A 31 4.84 3.66 3.72
CA VAL A 31 3.41 3.94 3.59
C VAL A 31 2.85 2.97 2.54
N PRO A 32 1.83 2.16 2.87
CA PRO A 32 1.23 1.26 1.90
C PRO A 32 0.66 2.05 0.73
N VAL A 33 0.85 1.54 -0.49
CA VAL A 33 0.52 2.26 -1.75
C VAL A 33 -0.92 2.78 -1.73
N CYS A 34 -1.86 1.96 -1.26
CA CYS A 34 -3.20 2.43 -1.00
C CYS A 34 -3.90 1.63 0.10
N ASP A 35 -4.50 2.35 1.04
CA ASP A 35 -5.33 1.82 2.12
C ASP A 35 -6.47 2.80 2.44
N MET A 36 -7.31 2.43 3.41
CA MET A 36 -8.43 3.25 3.87
C MET A 36 -8.04 4.59 4.53
N LYS A 37 -6.74 4.82 4.81
CA LYS A 37 -6.24 6.04 5.44
C LYS A 37 -5.71 7.05 4.42
N ASN A 38 -5.29 6.59 3.24
CA ASN A 38 -4.67 7.45 2.23
C ASN A 38 -5.43 7.48 0.88
N SER A 39 -6.48 6.67 0.72
CA SER A 39 -7.29 6.65 -0.50
C SER A 39 -8.78 6.42 -0.22
N ASN A 40 -9.62 7.36 -0.67
CA ASN A 40 -11.08 7.30 -0.47
C ASN A 40 -11.75 6.15 -1.21
N ASN A 41 -11.16 5.67 -2.31
CA ASN A 41 -11.68 4.59 -3.14
C ASN A 41 -10.88 3.29 -2.99
N SER A 42 -10.22 3.10 -1.82
CA SER A 42 -9.39 1.92 -1.57
C SER A 42 -10.17 0.60 -1.68
N TYR A 43 -11.46 0.61 -1.36
CA TYR A 43 -12.36 -0.54 -1.47
C TYR A 43 -12.77 -0.87 -2.91
N ILE A 44 -12.37 -0.06 -3.90
CA ILE A 44 -12.47 -0.38 -5.32
C ILE A 44 -11.11 -0.85 -5.85
N TYR A 45 -10.03 -0.14 -5.54
CA TYR A 45 -8.72 -0.34 -6.19
C TYR A 45 -7.62 -1.01 -5.37
N CYS A 46 -7.83 -1.29 -4.08
CA CYS A 46 -6.78 -1.83 -3.19
C CYS A 46 -7.17 -3.16 -2.56
N ASN A 47 -8.34 -3.20 -1.91
CA ASN A 47 -8.78 -4.35 -1.12
C ASN A 47 -10.25 -4.70 -1.32
N GLY A 48 -10.80 -4.33 -2.48
CA GLY A 48 -12.19 -4.56 -2.87
C GLY A 48 -12.50 -5.93 -3.46
N THR A 49 -13.74 -6.40 -3.28
CA THR A 49 -14.25 -7.60 -3.95
C THR A 49 -14.33 -7.44 -5.47
N LEU A 50 -14.58 -6.23 -5.96
CA LEU A 50 -14.56 -5.93 -7.39
C LEU A 50 -13.16 -6.15 -7.99
N LEU A 51 -12.12 -5.56 -7.40
CA LEU A 51 -10.73 -5.81 -7.81
C LEU A 51 -10.37 -7.28 -7.72
N MET A 52 -10.79 -7.96 -6.65
CA MET A 52 -10.55 -9.40 -6.48
C MET A 52 -11.19 -10.19 -7.63
N ALA A 53 -12.42 -9.87 -8.04
CA ALA A 53 -13.07 -10.51 -9.18
C ALA A 53 -12.33 -10.24 -10.50
N VAL A 54 -11.94 -9.00 -10.74
CA VAL A 54 -11.19 -8.59 -11.94
C VAL A 54 -9.87 -9.36 -12.05
N ASN A 55 -9.13 -9.45 -10.95
CA ASN A 55 -7.84 -10.15 -10.89
C ASN A 55 -8.02 -11.67 -10.98
N PHE A 56 -8.97 -12.25 -10.24
CA PHE A 56 -9.22 -13.70 -10.26
C PHE A 56 -9.58 -14.20 -11.67
N HIS A 57 -10.39 -13.45 -12.39
CA HIS A 57 -10.81 -13.80 -13.74
C HIS A 57 -9.82 -13.36 -14.83
N GLU A 58 -8.69 -12.74 -14.48
CA GLU A 58 -7.70 -12.22 -15.43
C GLU A 58 -8.38 -11.43 -16.57
N LEU A 59 -9.22 -10.44 -16.21
CA LEU A 59 -9.90 -9.61 -17.23
C LEU A 59 -8.91 -8.84 -18.10
N TYR A 60 -7.73 -8.55 -17.56
CA TYR A 60 -6.62 -7.88 -18.22
C TYR A 60 -5.35 -8.70 -18.05
N ASN A 61 -4.39 -8.55 -18.97
CA ASN A 61 -3.14 -9.31 -18.98
C ASN A 61 -2.14 -8.85 -17.89
N ASP A 62 -2.41 -7.74 -17.24
CA ASP A 62 -1.60 -7.16 -16.18
C ASP A 62 -2.50 -6.70 -15.02
N SER A 63 -1.91 -6.57 -13.83
CA SER A 63 -2.62 -6.20 -12.60
C SER A 63 -2.90 -4.71 -12.46
N LYS A 64 -2.47 -3.89 -13.42
CA LYS A 64 -2.50 -2.43 -13.33
C LYS A 64 -3.57 -1.82 -14.23
N THR A 65 -3.90 -2.44 -15.35
CA THR A 65 -4.88 -1.90 -16.32
C THR A 65 -6.18 -1.48 -15.64
N PHE A 66 -6.83 -2.36 -14.85
CA PHE A 66 -8.07 -2.00 -14.15
C PHE A 66 -7.87 -0.90 -13.09
N VAL A 67 -6.74 -0.93 -12.37
CA VAL A 67 -6.42 0.07 -11.34
C VAL A 67 -6.22 1.46 -11.93
N ASP A 68 -5.78 1.52 -13.19
CA ASP A 68 -5.56 2.77 -13.92
C ASP A 68 -6.83 3.30 -14.62
N MET A 69 -7.93 2.53 -14.67
CA MET A 69 -9.18 2.97 -15.31
C MET A 69 -9.95 3.93 -14.40
N PRO A 70 -10.27 5.17 -14.84
CA PRO A 70 -11.14 6.06 -14.07
C PRO A 70 -12.56 5.51 -13.90
N MET A 71 -13.15 5.73 -12.73
CA MET A 71 -14.58 5.45 -12.49
C MET A 71 -15.46 6.48 -13.21
N ARG A 72 -16.55 6.02 -13.82
CA ARG A 72 -17.60 6.87 -14.40
C ARG A 72 -18.60 7.40 -13.36
N TYR A 73 -18.69 6.72 -12.22
CA TYR A 73 -19.66 7.00 -11.16
C TYR A 73 -18.99 7.01 -9.79
N ASP A 74 -19.74 7.43 -8.78
CA ASP A 74 -19.31 7.39 -7.38
C ASP A 74 -18.95 5.95 -6.95
N PRO A 75 -17.85 5.75 -6.19
CA PRO A 75 -17.39 4.42 -5.81
C PRO A 75 -18.40 3.64 -4.96
N ASP A 76 -19.21 4.29 -4.12
CA ASP A 76 -20.27 3.61 -3.34
C ASP A 76 -21.39 3.12 -4.25
N TYR A 77 -21.75 3.91 -5.27
CA TYR A 77 -22.70 3.50 -6.29
C TYR A 77 -22.19 2.28 -7.05
N ILE A 78 -20.94 2.30 -7.53
CA ILE A 78 -20.35 1.17 -8.27
C ILE A 78 -20.33 -0.09 -7.41
N LEU A 79 -19.88 0.00 -6.15
CA LEU A 79 -19.86 -1.15 -5.25
C LEU A 79 -21.27 -1.71 -5.01
N LYS A 80 -22.27 -0.84 -4.85
CA LYS A 80 -23.68 -1.26 -4.69
C LYS A 80 -24.20 -1.99 -5.92
N GLN A 81 -23.90 -1.50 -7.12
CA GLN A 81 -24.29 -2.18 -8.37
C GLN A 81 -23.60 -3.53 -8.49
N PHE A 82 -22.30 -3.60 -8.21
CA PHE A 82 -21.54 -4.86 -8.23
C PHE A 82 -22.16 -5.90 -7.28
N ASN A 83 -22.43 -5.50 -6.03
CA ASN A 83 -23.06 -6.39 -5.06
C ASN A 83 -24.46 -6.82 -5.52
N THR A 84 -25.24 -5.90 -6.11
CA THR A 84 -26.57 -6.24 -6.64
C THR A 84 -26.49 -7.26 -7.79
N GLU A 85 -25.52 -7.10 -8.69
CA GLU A 85 -25.37 -7.94 -9.88
C GLU A 85 -24.82 -9.35 -9.57
N PHE A 86 -23.97 -9.46 -8.53
CA PHE A 86 -23.19 -10.67 -8.23
C PHE A 86 -23.42 -11.26 -6.82
N HIS A 87 -24.38 -10.78 -6.01
CA HIS A 87 -24.59 -11.25 -4.62
C HIS A 87 -24.80 -12.76 -4.44
N ASN A 88 -25.32 -13.47 -5.45
CA ASN A 88 -25.64 -14.91 -5.36
C ASN A 88 -24.54 -15.84 -5.87
N VAL A 89 -23.39 -15.30 -6.27
CA VAL A 89 -22.27 -16.09 -6.81
C VAL A 89 -20.99 -15.75 -6.07
N SER A 90 -20.17 -16.77 -5.79
CA SER A 90 -18.82 -16.55 -5.29
C SER A 90 -17.92 -16.01 -6.39
N ILE A 91 -16.82 -15.36 -6.01
CA ILE A 91 -15.89 -14.71 -6.94
C ILE A 91 -15.44 -15.68 -8.03
N GLU A 92 -15.08 -16.91 -7.67
CA GLU A 92 -14.60 -17.93 -8.60
C GLU A 92 -15.65 -18.36 -9.63
N ASN A 93 -16.93 -18.19 -9.33
CA ASN A 93 -18.05 -18.59 -10.18
C ASN A 93 -18.67 -17.42 -10.96
N ILE A 94 -18.14 -16.20 -10.82
CA ILE A 94 -18.58 -15.05 -11.64
C ILE A 94 -18.32 -15.35 -13.12
N ASN A 95 -19.29 -15.06 -13.98
CA ASN A 95 -19.09 -15.17 -15.42
C ASN A 95 -18.17 -14.04 -15.92
N LYS A 96 -17.00 -14.40 -16.47
CA LYS A 96 -15.98 -13.46 -16.96
C LYS A 96 -16.53 -12.43 -17.96
N THR A 97 -17.38 -12.83 -18.90
CA THR A 97 -17.99 -11.92 -19.89
C THR A 97 -18.92 -10.92 -19.22
N LYS A 98 -19.75 -11.38 -18.29
CA LYS A 98 -20.66 -10.51 -17.54
C LYS A 98 -19.90 -9.50 -16.68
N LEU A 99 -18.82 -9.93 -16.04
CA LEU A 99 -17.93 -9.06 -15.30
C LEU A 99 -17.26 -8.02 -16.21
N LYS A 100 -16.82 -8.41 -17.41
CA LYS A 100 -16.25 -7.48 -18.40
C LYS A 100 -17.26 -6.40 -18.80
N VAL A 101 -18.51 -6.77 -19.07
CA VAL A 101 -19.60 -5.82 -19.37
C VAL A 101 -19.80 -4.85 -18.20
N PHE A 102 -19.86 -5.36 -16.97
CA PHE A 102 -19.98 -4.51 -15.78
C PHE A 102 -18.85 -3.48 -15.68
N VAL A 103 -17.60 -3.91 -15.91
CA VAL A 103 -16.43 -3.00 -15.89
C VAL A 103 -16.52 -1.96 -17.00
N ASP A 104 -16.88 -2.36 -18.23
CA ASP A 104 -16.98 -1.44 -19.37
C ASP A 104 -18.07 -0.36 -19.18
N GLU A 105 -19.14 -0.68 -18.46
CA GLU A 105 -20.23 0.24 -18.15
C GLU A 105 -19.87 1.27 -17.06
N HIS A 106 -18.98 0.92 -16.13
CA HIS A 106 -18.69 1.72 -14.94
C HIS A 106 -17.30 2.37 -14.93
N PHE A 107 -16.40 1.97 -15.84
CA PHE A 107 -15.02 2.45 -15.91
C PHE A 107 -14.65 2.90 -17.35
N THR A 108 -13.60 3.71 -17.50
CA THR A 108 -13.07 4.19 -18.81
C THR A 108 -11.61 3.87 -19.00
#